data_AF-A0A7C8YBM1-F1
#
_entry.id   AF-A0A7C8YBM1-F1
#
_cell.length_a   1.000
_cell.length_b   1.000
_cell.length_c   1.000
_cell.angle_alpha   90.00
_cell.angle_beta   90.00
_cell.angle_gamma   90.00
#
_symmetry.space_group_name_H-M   'P 1'
#
loop_
_entity.id
_entity.type
_entity.pdbx_description
1 polymer ?
#
loop_
_entity_poly.entity_id
_entity_poly.type
_entity_poly.pdbx_seq_one_letter_code
_entity_poly.pdbx_strand_id
1 'polypeptide(L)'
;MSNTTVAAETSNSNSNSDPPTDRPVRVYADGIYDLFHFGHARSLEQAKKLFPNTYLLVGCCNDEITHKYKGKTVMNEQERYESLRHCKWVDEVIPDAPWVINQEFLDKHKIDYVAHDALPYADVSGAGNDVYEFVKAVGRFKETQRTDGISTSDIIMRIVKDYNQYVMRNLARGYTRKELNLSYVKEKRLRVNMRLKKLHEKVKEQQEKIQTVAKTAGVHRNEWIENADRWVAGFLEMFEEGCHKMGTAIRDRLQVRLIGQHSRGLLRNGKADDEESEEYFDDEYFDDGDDSEYYYDDEEYYETEEEREDIKEEKKNDQGKKEEKKE
;
A
#
# COMPACT_ATOMS: atom_id res chain seq x y z
N MET A 1 9.39 50.26 -62.44
CA MET A 1 9.16 49.86 -61.04
C MET A 1 8.50 48.50 -61.09
N SER A 2 9.29 47.43 -60.94
CA SER A 2 8.81 46.05 -61.00
C SER A 2 9.32 45.37 -59.74
N ASN A 3 8.47 45.33 -58.70
CA ASN A 3 8.76 44.62 -57.46
C ASN A 3 8.40 43.14 -57.65
N THR A 4 9.42 42.30 -57.75
CA THR A 4 9.30 40.85 -57.63
C THR A 4 9.33 40.50 -56.15
N THR A 5 8.17 40.20 -55.57
CA THR A 5 8.04 39.61 -54.23
C THR A 5 8.40 38.13 -54.32
N VAL A 6 9.55 37.77 -53.74
CA VAL A 6 9.93 36.38 -53.48
C VAL A 6 9.14 35.92 -52.25
N ALA A 7 8.14 35.06 -52.46
CA ALA A 7 7.44 34.41 -51.36
C ALA A 7 8.39 33.39 -50.72
N ALA A 8 8.72 33.62 -49.45
CA ALA A 8 9.44 32.66 -48.64
C ALA A 8 8.55 31.45 -48.38
N GLU A 9 8.90 30.31 -48.99
CA GLU A 9 8.35 29.00 -48.63
C GLU A 9 8.76 28.71 -47.19
N THR A 10 7.82 28.94 -46.27
CA THR A 10 7.95 28.53 -44.88
C THR A 10 7.67 27.03 -44.86
N SER A 11 8.73 26.22 -44.87
CA SER A 11 8.66 24.77 -44.68
C SER A 11 8.15 24.48 -43.27
N ASN A 12 6.83 24.41 -43.15
CA ASN A 12 6.14 23.98 -41.95
C ASN A 12 6.40 22.46 -41.79
N SER A 13 7.47 22.12 -41.07
CA SER A 13 7.80 20.74 -40.73
C SER A 13 6.82 20.23 -39.68
N ASN A 14 5.65 19.77 -40.13
CA ASN A 14 4.89 18.75 -39.41
C ASN A 14 5.78 17.50 -39.37
N SER A 15 6.59 17.36 -38.32
CA SER A 15 7.38 16.17 -38.11
C SER A 15 6.46 14.98 -37.91
N ASN A 16 6.60 13.99 -38.80
CA ASN A 16 5.83 12.76 -38.86
C ASN A 16 5.68 12.10 -37.47
N SER A 17 4.43 11.91 -37.04
CA SER A 17 4.04 11.13 -35.86
C SER A 17 4.02 9.62 -36.11
N ASP A 18 4.49 9.18 -37.28
CA ASP A 18 4.48 7.78 -37.66
C ASP A 18 5.71 7.06 -37.08
N PRO A 19 5.53 5.83 -36.57
CA PRO A 19 6.63 5.06 -36.01
C PRO A 19 7.70 4.77 -37.08
N PRO A 20 8.99 4.74 -36.70
CA PRO A 20 10.07 4.41 -37.63
C PRO A 20 9.89 3.00 -38.22
N THR A 21 10.18 2.86 -39.51
CA THR A 21 10.05 1.58 -40.24
C THR A 21 11.40 0.90 -40.49
N ASP A 22 12.49 1.64 -40.36
CA ASP A 22 13.87 1.20 -40.65
C ASP A 22 14.60 0.61 -39.43
N ARG A 23 14.05 0.81 -38.23
CA ARG A 23 14.59 0.33 -36.95
C ARG A 23 13.48 -0.03 -35.97
N PRO A 24 13.76 -0.76 -34.88
CA PRO A 24 12.79 -0.95 -33.81
C PRO A 24 12.31 0.39 -33.23
N VAL A 25 11.02 0.45 -32.92
CA VAL A 25 10.39 1.57 -32.21
C VAL A 25 10.85 1.53 -30.76
N ARG A 26 11.47 2.61 -30.28
CA ARG A 26 12.04 2.70 -28.95
C ARG A 26 10.99 3.26 -28.00
N VAL A 27 10.45 2.38 -27.16
CA VAL A 27 9.46 2.70 -26.15
C VAL A 27 10.16 2.80 -24.81
N TYR A 28 9.85 3.84 -24.04
CA TYR A 28 10.33 4.01 -22.68
C TYR A 28 9.18 3.82 -21.69
N ALA A 29 9.37 3.00 -20.67
CA ALA A 29 8.47 2.90 -19.53
C ALA A 29 9.27 3.17 -18.25
N ASP A 30 8.71 3.95 -17.34
CA ASP A 30 9.35 4.27 -16.06
C ASP A 30 8.54 3.80 -14.87
N GLY A 31 9.20 3.76 -13.72
CA GLY A 31 8.57 3.37 -12.48
C GLY A 31 9.59 3.14 -11.37
N ILE A 32 9.05 2.83 -10.19
CA ILE A 32 9.88 2.50 -9.02
C ILE A 32 10.24 1.01 -9.04
N TYR A 33 9.29 0.16 -9.44
CA TYR A 33 9.46 -1.29 -9.53
C TYR A 33 9.86 -1.98 -8.21
N ASP A 34 9.42 -1.40 -7.08
CA ASP A 34 9.59 -2.00 -5.76
C ASP A 34 8.72 -3.26 -5.59
N LEU A 35 9.25 -4.27 -4.90
CA LEU A 35 8.69 -5.62 -4.81
C LEU A 35 8.20 -6.13 -6.18
N PHE A 36 9.10 -6.18 -7.17
CA PHE A 36 8.74 -6.44 -8.56
C PHE A 36 7.81 -7.65 -8.74
N HIS A 37 6.57 -7.38 -9.16
CA HIS A 37 5.49 -8.36 -9.23
C HIS A 37 4.87 -8.44 -10.63
N PHE A 38 3.96 -9.40 -10.84
CA PHE A 38 3.36 -9.65 -12.16
C PHE A 38 2.56 -8.46 -12.73
N GLY A 39 2.04 -7.58 -11.88
CA GLY A 39 1.45 -6.30 -12.33
C GLY A 39 2.42 -5.42 -13.12
N HIS A 40 3.67 -5.25 -12.63
CA HIS A 40 4.71 -4.54 -13.36
C HIS A 40 5.06 -5.26 -14.66
N ALA A 41 5.28 -6.58 -14.60
CA ALA A 41 5.62 -7.38 -15.78
C ALA A 41 4.54 -7.31 -16.88
N ARG A 42 3.25 -7.27 -16.52
CA ARG A 42 2.14 -7.12 -17.48
C ARG A 42 2.04 -5.72 -18.07
N SER A 43 2.37 -4.67 -17.31
CA SER A 43 2.48 -3.32 -17.88
C SER A 43 3.63 -3.24 -18.89
N LEU A 44 4.80 -3.79 -18.55
CA LEU A 44 5.95 -3.87 -19.45
C LEU A 44 5.68 -4.75 -20.68
N GLU A 45 4.90 -5.83 -20.53
CA GLU A 45 4.41 -6.64 -21.65
C GLU A 45 3.58 -5.81 -22.64
N GLN A 46 2.66 -4.98 -22.12
CA GLN A 46 1.85 -4.09 -22.95
C GLN A 46 2.74 -3.10 -23.70
N ALA A 47 3.68 -2.45 -22.99
CA ALA A 47 4.63 -1.52 -23.60
C ALA A 47 5.48 -2.17 -24.71
N LYS A 48 5.97 -3.40 -24.47
CA LYS A 48 6.73 -4.20 -25.45
C LYS A 48 5.91 -4.61 -26.67
N LYS A 49 4.59 -4.72 -26.55
CA LYS A 49 3.67 -5.15 -27.61
C LYS A 49 2.96 -3.99 -28.32
N LEU A 50 3.24 -2.73 -27.96
CA LEU A 50 2.61 -1.56 -28.58
C LEU A 50 2.84 -1.49 -30.10
N PHE A 51 3.98 -1.98 -30.58
CA PHE A 51 4.31 -2.01 -32.00
C PHE A 51 4.83 -3.40 -32.40
N PRO A 52 4.75 -3.78 -33.69
CA PRO A 52 5.25 -5.07 -34.17
C PRO A 52 6.75 -5.30 -33.92
N ASN A 53 7.56 -4.24 -33.91
CA ASN A 53 8.99 -4.27 -33.69
C ASN A 53 9.38 -3.20 -32.65
N THR A 54 9.29 -3.55 -31.37
CA THR A 54 9.57 -2.64 -30.25
C THR A 54 10.88 -3.01 -29.55
N TYR A 55 11.65 -1.98 -29.19
CA TYR A 55 12.74 -2.04 -28.22
C TYR A 55 12.32 -1.26 -26.98
N LEU A 56 12.17 -1.95 -25.85
CA LEU A 56 11.67 -1.43 -24.59
C LEU A 56 12.83 -1.08 -23.65
N LEU A 57 12.95 0.22 -23.40
CA LEU A 57 13.78 0.80 -22.37
C LEU A 57 12.95 0.96 -21.10
N VAL A 58 13.48 0.51 -19.96
CA VAL A 58 12.82 0.67 -18.67
C VAL A 58 13.65 1.52 -17.75
N GLY A 59 13.16 2.72 -17.43
CA GLY A 59 13.77 3.60 -16.45
C GLY A 59 13.33 3.26 -15.04
N CYS A 60 14.29 3.19 -14.12
CA CYS A 60 14.03 2.93 -12.72
C CYS A 60 14.57 4.08 -11.87
N CYS A 61 13.70 4.74 -11.11
CA CYS A 61 14.10 5.85 -10.24
C CYS A 61 14.99 5.34 -9.09
N ASN A 62 15.98 6.14 -8.71
CA ASN A 62 16.87 5.82 -7.59
C ASN A 62 16.17 6.00 -6.23
N ASP A 63 16.79 5.52 -5.15
CA ASP A 63 16.17 5.56 -3.82
C ASP A 63 16.00 7.00 -3.32
N GLU A 64 16.99 7.88 -3.56
CA GLU A 64 16.96 9.29 -3.12
C GLU A 64 15.75 10.05 -3.69
N ILE A 65 15.54 9.99 -5.01
CA ILE A 65 14.42 10.64 -5.69
C ILE A 65 13.10 10.01 -5.27
N THR A 66 13.06 8.68 -5.16
CA THR A 66 11.84 7.96 -4.78
C THR A 66 11.40 8.33 -3.36
N HIS A 67 12.32 8.37 -2.39
CA HIS A 67 12.02 8.73 -1.01
C HIS A 67 11.59 10.18 -0.88
N LYS A 68 12.15 11.06 -1.72
CA LYS A 68 11.79 12.49 -1.74
C LYS A 68 10.39 12.76 -2.28
N TYR A 69 9.98 12.05 -3.33
CA TYR A 69 8.76 12.40 -4.08
C TYR A 69 7.63 11.37 -3.99
N LYS A 70 7.88 10.18 -3.43
CA LYS A 70 6.87 9.13 -3.31
C LYS A 70 6.74 8.59 -1.89
N GLY A 71 7.86 8.16 -1.33
CA GLY A 71 7.90 7.43 -0.07
C GLY A 71 8.97 6.34 -0.07
N LYS A 72 9.02 5.57 1.02
CA LYS A 72 10.04 4.53 1.23
C LYS A 72 9.86 3.36 0.26
N THR A 73 10.98 2.70 -0.03
CA THR A 73 11.07 1.44 -0.77
C THR A 73 11.45 0.30 0.17
N VAL A 74 10.92 -0.90 -0.08
CA VAL A 74 11.33 -2.12 0.62
C VAL A 74 12.62 -2.67 0.02
N MET A 75 12.68 -2.74 -1.31
CA MET A 75 13.88 -3.14 -2.05
C MET A 75 14.72 -1.90 -2.36
N ASN A 76 16.04 -2.01 -2.18
CA ASN A 76 16.95 -0.93 -2.59
C ASN A 76 17.03 -0.83 -4.13
N GLU A 77 17.52 0.30 -4.62
CA GLU A 77 17.61 0.57 -6.06
C GLU A 77 18.36 -0.50 -6.85
N GLN A 78 19.43 -1.08 -6.32
CA GLN A 78 20.22 -2.09 -7.01
C GLN A 78 19.42 -3.38 -7.20
N GLU A 79 18.65 -3.79 -6.19
CA GLU A 79 17.75 -4.94 -6.27
C GLU A 79 16.62 -4.71 -7.27
N ARG A 80 16.09 -3.48 -7.32
CA ARG A 80 15.04 -3.09 -8.29
C ARG A 80 15.59 -3.09 -9.72
N TYR A 81 16.79 -2.56 -9.93
CA TYR A 81 17.49 -2.60 -11.22
C TYR A 81 17.72 -4.05 -11.68
N GLU A 82 18.15 -4.93 -10.78
CA GLU A 82 18.37 -6.34 -11.12
C GLU A 82 17.07 -7.09 -11.41
N SER A 83 16.01 -6.81 -10.66
CA SER A 83 14.68 -7.39 -10.89
C SER A 83 14.18 -7.09 -12.30
N LEU A 84 14.41 -5.88 -12.80
CA LEU A 84 14.05 -5.47 -14.16
C LEU A 84 14.87 -6.19 -15.23
N ARG A 85 16.17 -6.43 -15.00
CA ARG A 85 17.04 -7.17 -15.96
C ARG A 85 16.58 -8.60 -16.18
N HIS A 86 15.85 -9.18 -15.23
CA HIS A 86 15.26 -10.52 -15.35
C HIS A 86 13.83 -10.53 -15.92
N CYS A 87 13.24 -9.36 -16.19
CA CYS A 87 11.93 -9.29 -16.80
C CYS A 87 12.03 -9.62 -18.30
N LYS A 88 11.30 -10.66 -18.73
CA LYS A 88 11.24 -11.16 -20.12
C LYS A 88 11.04 -10.06 -21.18
N TRP A 89 10.31 -9.00 -20.85
CA TRP A 89 9.86 -7.99 -21.80
C TRP A 89 10.86 -6.84 -22.00
N VAL A 90 11.83 -6.71 -21.10
CA VAL A 90 12.76 -5.58 -21.02
C VAL A 90 13.97 -5.86 -21.89
N ASP A 91 14.35 -4.92 -22.76
CA ASP A 91 15.59 -5.03 -23.54
C ASP A 91 16.74 -4.25 -22.87
N GLU A 92 16.43 -3.11 -22.24
CA GLU A 92 17.42 -2.22 -21.64
C GLU A 92 16.87 -1.61 -20.35
N VAL A 93 17.68 -1.62 -19.29
CA VAL A 93 17.37 -0.94 -18.03
C VAL A 93 18.18 0.36 -17.96
N ILE A 94 17.52 1.47 -17.64
CA ILE A 94 18.13 2.78 -17.38
C ILE A 94 18.06 3.02 -15.86
N PRO A 95 19.18 2.84 -15.14
CA PRO A 95 19.30 3.26 -13.73
C PRO A 95 19.20 4.77 -13.60
N ASP A 96 18.90 5.25 -12.39
CA ASP A 96 18.86 6.67 -12.04
C ASP A 96 17.96 7.49 -12.98
N ALA A 97 16.81 6.91 -13.32
CA ALA A 97 15.84 7.57 -14.18
C ALA A 97 15.32 8.86 -13.53
N PRO A 98 15.10 9.93 -14.33
CA PRO A 98 14.60 11.19 -13.81
C PRO A 98 13.13 11.07 -13.37
N TRP A 99 12.75 11.86 -12.37
CA TRP A 99 11.34 11.95 -11.93
C TRP A 99 10.42 12.56 -12.99
N VAL A 100 10.93 13.56 -13.73
CA VAL A 100 10.22 14.22 -14.84
C VAL A 100 11.09 14.11 -16.08
N ILE A 101 10.52 13.55 -17.15
CA ILE A 101 11.22 13.37 -18.42
C ILE A 101 11.24 14.70 -19.18
N ASN A 102 12.41 15.05 -19.73
CA ASN A 102 12.58 16.23 -20.58
C ASN A 102 13.03 15.84 -22.01
N GLN A 103 13.06 16.82 -22.91
CA GLN A 103 13.47 16.60 -24.30
C GLN A 103 14.91 16.07 -24.40
N GLU A 104 15.83 16.55 -23.55
CA GLU A 104 17.22 16.10 -23.53
C GLU A 104 17.32 14.59 -23.24
N PHE A 105 16.54 14.09 -22.28
CA PHE A 105 16.47 12.68 -21.94
C PHE A 105 15.90 11.84 -23.10
N LEU A 106 14.82 12.31 -23.73
CA LEU A 106 14.24 11.65 -24.91
C LEU A 106 15.25 11.54 -26.05
N ASP A 107 15.97 12.62 -26.34
CA ASP A 107 16.95 12.68 -27.42
C ASP A 107 18.17 11.79 -27.13
N LYS A 108 18.69 11.85 -25.89
CA LYS A 108 19.83 11.04 -25.43
C LYS A 108 19.58 9.54 -25.62
N HIS A 109 18.39 9.06 -25.25
CA HIS A 109 18.01 7.65 -25.33
C HIS A 109 17.31 7.28 -26.65
N LYS A 110 17.09 8.26 -27.54
CA LYS A 110 16.36 8.14 -28.81
C LYS A 110 14.97 7.53 -28.60
N ILE A 111 14.21 8.06 -27.64
CA ILE A 111 12.90 7.55 -27.25
C ILE A 111 11.84 8.09 -28.24
N ASP A 112 11.10 7.18 -28.85
CA ASP A 112 10.02 7.50 -29.79
C ASP A 112 8.70 7.70 -29.04
N TYR A 113 8.39 6.83 -28.08
CA TYR A 113 7.17 6.87 -27.27
C TYR A 113 7.44 6.58 -25.80
N VAL A 114 6.61 7.14 -24.91
CA VAL A 114 6.61 6.87 -23.47
C VAL A 114 5.35 6.09 -23.11
N ALA A 115 5.48 5.01 -22.34
CA ALA A 115 4.38 4.15 -21.93
C ALA A 115 4.23 4.11 -20.41
N HIS A 116 3.05 4.48 -19.91
CA HIS A 116 2.67 4.40 -18.50
C HIS A 116 1.14 4.28 -18.40
N ASP A 117 0.59 4.04 -17.20
CA ASP A 117 -0.85 4.10 -16.99
C ASP A 117 -1.42 5.52 -17.22
N ALA A 118 -2.73 5.59 -17.53
CA ALA A 118 -3.39 6.83 -17.95
C ALA A 118 -3.65 7.82 -16.81
N LEU A 119 -3.52 7.41 -15.55
CA LEU A 119 -3.84 8.26 -14.41
C LEU A 119 -2.85 9.43 -14.34
N PRO A 120 -3.32 10.67 -14.13
CA PRO A 120 -2.42 11.80 -13.89
C PRO A 120 -1.53 11.50 -12.69
N TYR A 121 -0.22 11.60 -12.89
CA TYR A 121 0.73 11.39 -11.81
C TYR A 121 1.15 12.74 -11.27
N ALA A 122 0.57 13.12 -10.13
CA ALA A 122 0.72 14.44 -9.54
C ALA A 122 2.20 14.79 -9.38
N ASP A 123 2.60 15.90 -10.00
CA ASP A 123 3.98 16.33 -9.95
C ASP A 123 4.28 17.09 -8.66
N VAL A 124 4.71 16.34 -7.65
CA VAL A 124 5.17 16.88 -6.37
C VAL A 124 6.51 17.64 -6.46
N SER A 125 7.18 17.64 -7.63
CA SER A 125 8.39 18.43 -7.84
C SER A 125 8.09 19.91 -8.15
N GLY A 126 6.84 20.21 -8.52
CA GLY A 126 6.37 21.57 -8.81
C GLY A 126 6.61 22.05 -10.24
N ALA A 127 6.93 21.16 -11.18
CA ALA A 127 7.10 21.50 -12.59
C ALA A 127 5.77 21.52 -13.37
N GLY A 128 4.74 20.80 -12.91
CA GLY A 128 3.41 20.78 -13.55
C GLY A 128 2.32 20.15 -12.68
N ASN A 129 1.19 19.81 -13.31
CA ASN A 129 0.13 19.05 -12.65
C ASN A 129 0.29 17.54 -12.84
N ASP A 130 0.98 17.13 -13.91
CA ASP A 130 1.23 15.75 -14.30
C ASP A 130 2.66 15.63 -14.84
N VAL A 131 3.46 14.72 -14.30
CA VAL A 131 4.85 14.50 -14.75
C VAL A 131 4.94 14.08 -16.23
N TYR A 132 3.84 13.56 -16.80
CA TYR A 132 3.75 13.17 -18.21
C TYR A 132 3.12 14.25 -19.12
N GLU A 133 2.82 15.45 -18.60
CA GLU A 133 2.14 16.51 -19.36
C GLU A 133 2.87 16.85 -20.66
N PHE A 134 4.19 17.01 -20.60
CA PHE A 134 5.04 17.29 -21.76
C PHE A 134 4.92 16.21 -22.85
N VAL A 135 5.03 14.93 -22.48
CA VAL A 135 5.00 13.81 -23.43
C VAL A 135 3.60 13.55 -24.01
N LYS A 136 2.56 13.85 -23.23
CA LYS A 136 1.16 13.84 -23.67
C LYS A 136 0.92 14.95 -24.70
N ALA A 137 1.40 16.17 -24.43
CA ALA A 137 1.22 17.33 -25.32
C ALA A 137 1.85 17.12 -26.71
N VAL A 138 2.99 16.42 -26.79
CA VAL A 138 3.67 16.11 -28.07
C VAL A 138 3.18 14.82 -28.74
N GLY A 139 2.11 14.18 -28.21
CA GLY A 139 1.49 12.99 -28.81
C GLY A 139 2.33 11.72 -28.73
N ARG A 140 3.33 11.67 -27.82
CA ARG A 140 4.25 10.53 -27.67
C ARG A 140 3.90 9.61 -26.50
N PHE A 141 2.84 9.92 -25.75
CA PHE A 141 2.37 9.08 -24.65
C PHE A 141 1.51 7.91 -25.14
N LYS A 142 1.72 6.71 -24.58
CA LYS A 142 0.98 5.48 -24.87
C LYS A 142 0.50 4.87 -23.57
N GLU A 143 -0.81 4.76 -23.42
CA GLU A 143 -1.42 4.26 -22.20
C GLU A 143 -1.26 2.74 -22.05
N THR A 144 -0.94 2.31 -20.83
CA THR A 144 -1.01 0.92 -20.40
C THR A 144 -2.10 0.75 -19.36
N GLN A 145 -2.57 -0.48 -19.17
CA GLN A 145 -3.58 -0.82 -18.18
C GLN A 145 -2.93 -1.46 -16.96
N ARG A 146 -3.34 -1.01 -15.78
CA ARG A 146 -2.95 -1.63 -14.50
C ARG A 146 -3.55 -3.03 -14.40
N THR A 147 -2.92 -3.86 -13.59
CA THR A 147 -3.45 -5.20 -13.29
C THR A 147 -4.17 -5.16 -11.96
N ASP A 148 -5.46 -5.49 -11.97
CA ASP A 148 -6.28 -5.52 -10.75
C ASP A 148 -5.83 -6.64 -9.79
N GLY A 149 -5.98 -6.39 -8.49
CA GLY A 149 -5.68 -7.36 -7.43
C GLY A 149 -4.18 -7.57 -7.13
N ILE A 150 -3.30 -6.71 -7.65
CA ILE A 150 -1.88 -6.72 -7.31
C ILE A 150 -1.29 -5.30 -7.28
N SER A 151 -0.53 -4.99 -6.23
CA SER A 151 0.33 -3.81 -6.15
C SER A 151 1.37 -4.02 -5.05
N THR A 152 2.44 -3.21 -5.05
CA THR A 152 3.43 -3.19 -3.96
C THR A 152 2.74 -2.98 -2.60
N SER A 153 1.80 -2.02 -2.51
CA SER A 153 1.05 -1.75 -1.29
C SER A 153 0.22 -2.95 -0.85
N ASP A 154 -0.45 -3.63 -1.77
CA ASP A 154 -1.24 -4.83 -1.46
C ASP A 154 -0.37 -5.98 -0.95
N ILE A 155 0.81 -6.23 -1.54
CA ILE A 155 1.77 -7.22 -1.02
C ILE A 155 2.20 -6.85 0.40
N ILE A 156 2.54 -5.58 0.65
CA ILE A 156 2.92 -5.09 1.97
C ILE A 156 1.77 -5.28 2.97
N MET A 157 0.55 -4.91 2.59
CA MET A 157 -0.63 -5.04 3.46
C MET A 157 -0.89 -6.49 3.85
N ARG A 158 -0.75 -7.45 2.93
CA ARG A 158 -0.87 -8.89 3.23
C ARG A 158 0.15 -9.33 4.29
N ILE A 159 1.43 -8.98 4.09
CA ILE A 159 2.51 -9.32 5.03
C ILE A 159 2.26 -8.68 6.41
N VAL A 160 1.87 -7.40 6.44
CA VAL A 160 1.62 -6.67 7.69
C VAL A 160 0.39 -7.23 8.42
N LYS A 161 -0.67 -7.57 7.69
CA LYS A 161 -1.88 -8.22 8.25
C LYS A 161 -1.51 -9.54 8.93
N ASP A 162 -0.79 -10.40 8.22
CA ASP A 162 -0.38 -11.72 8.74
C ASP A 162 0.57 -11.58 9.93
N TYR A 163 1.54 -10.66 9.86
CA TYR A 163 2.44 -10.37 10.97
C TYR A 163 1.67 -9.86 12.20
N ASN A 164 0.72 -8.95 12.03
CA ASN A 164 -0.09 -8.45 13.13
C ASN A 164 -0.93 -9.58 13.75
N GLN A 165 -1.54 -10.45 12.95
CA GLN A 165 -2.26 -11.61 13.46
C GLN A 165 -1.35 -12.58 14.21
N TYR A 166 -0.16 -12.87 13.66
CA TYR A 166 0.86 -13.68 14.31
C TYR A 166 1.24 -13.12 15.69
N VAL A 167 1.54 -11.82 15.75
CA VAL A 167 1.87 -11.14 17.00
C VAL A 167 0.73 -11.25 18.00
N MET A 168 -0.50 -10.98 17.56
CA MET A 168 -1.68 -10.98 18.40
C MET A 168 -1.92 -12.36 19.01
N ARG A 169 -1.80 -13.42 18.21
CA ARG A 169 -1.93 -14.81 18.67
C ARG A 169 -0.87 -15.16 19.71
N ASN A 170 0.38 -14.76 19.50
CA ASN A 170 1.47 -15.06 20.44
C ASN A 170 1.37 -14.26 21.73
N LEU A 171 0.98 -12.98 21.68
CA LEU A 171 0.70 -12.20 22.90
C LEU A 171 -0.44 -12.82 23.72
N ALA A 172 -1.47 -13.37 23.07
CA ALA A 172 -2.55 -14.07 23.76
C ALA A 172 -2.09 -15.39 24.40
N ARG A 173 -1.12 -16.09 23.81
CA ARG A 173 -0.48 -17.30 24.36
C ARG A 173 0.51 -17.01 25.50
N GLY A 174 0.81 -15.75 25.78
CA GLY A 174 1.67 -15.34 26.89
C GLY A 174 3.11 -15.01 26.51
N TYR A 175 3.47 -15.02 25.23
CA TYR A 175 4.78 -14.53 24.79
C TYR A 175 4.95 -13.05 25.14
N THR A 176 6.15 -12.68 25.53
CA THR A 176 6.51 -11.31 25.89
C THR A 176 6.80 -10.49 24.64
N ARG A 177 6.62 -9.16 24.74
CA ARG A 177 6.97 -8.23 23.65
C ARG A 177 8.43 -8.35 23.19
N LYS A 178 9.34 -8.67 24.11
CA LYS A 178 10.78 -8.76 23.81
C LYS A 178 11.07 -9.98 22.92
N GLU A 179 10.40 -11.10 23.18
CA GLU A 179 10.52 -12.32 22.36
C GLU A 179 9.95 -12.13 20.95
N LEU A 180 8.96 -11.26 20.80
CA LEU A 180 8.34 -10.94 19.50
C LEU A 180 8.99 -9.74 18.78
N ASN A 181 10.07 -9.20 19.34
CA ASN A 181 10.75 -7.97 18.87
C ASN A 181 9.78 -6.79 18.65
N LEU A 182 8.90 -6.56 19.62
CA LEU A 182 7.89 -5.51 19.56
C LEU A 182 8.26 -4.33 20.45
N SER A 183 8.08 -3.13 19.90
CA SER A 183 8.10 -1.91 20.69
C SER A 183 6.94 -1.90 21.69
N TYR A 184 7.13 -1.23 22.82
CA TYR A 184 6.12 -1.14 23.87
C TYR A 184 4.83 -0.47 23.38
N VAL A 185 4.96 0.58 22.56
CA VAL A 185 3.82 1.31 21.98
C VAL A 185 3.02 0.39 21.05
N LYS A 186 3.70 -0.37 20.18
CA LYS A 186 3.05 -1.33 19.27
C LYS A 186 2.32 -2.42 20.04
N GLU A 187 2.92 -2.97 21.10
CA GLU A 187 2.25 -3.94 21.97
C GLU A 187 0.97 -3.38 22.60
N LYS A 188 1.02 -2.14 23.11
CA LYS A 188 -0.16 -1.50 23.73
C LYS A 188 -1.27 -1.23 22.71
N ARG A 189 -0.93 -0.73 21.51
CA ARG A 189 -1.89 -0.52 20.42
C ARG A 189 -2.58 -1.82 20.04
N LEU A 190 -1.79 -2.88 19.83
CA LEU A 190 -2.30 -4.21 19.51
C LEU A 190 -3.21 -4.77 20.61
N ARG A 191 -2.84 -4.62 21.88
CA ARG A 191 -3.67 -5.04 23.02
C ARG A 191 -4.99 -4.27 23.12
N VAL A 192 -5.00 -2.97 22.81
CA VAL A 192 -6.23 -2.17 22.74
C VAL A 192 -7.12 -2.68 21.61
N ASN A 193 -6.55 -2.91 20.43
CA ASN A 193 -7.29 -3.44 19.29
C ASN A 193 -7.91 -4.83 19.58
N MET A 194 -7.20 -5.72 20.30
CA MET A 194 -7.79 -6.99 20.77
C MET A 194 -9.00 -6.78 21.67
N ARG A 195 -8.93 -5.81 22.59
CA ARG A 195 -10.02 -5.53 23.54
C ARG A 195 -11.24 -4.98 22.81
N LEU A 196 -11.02 -4.10 21.83
CA LEU A 196 -12.09 -3.57 20.97
C LEU A 196 -12.72 -4.68 20.14
N LYS A 197 -11.92 -5.57 19.54
CA LYS A 197 -12.44 -6.71 18.77
C LYS A 197 -13.30 -7.64 19.65
N LYS A 198 -12.84 -7.99 20.85
CA LYS A 198 -13.62 -8.79 21.81
C LYS A 198 -14.91 -8.09 22.26
N LEU A 199 -14.90 -6.76 22.38
CA LEU A 199 -16.09 -5.99 22.69
C LEU A 199 -17.08 -6.05 21.52
N HIS A 200 -16.59 -5.84 20.29
CA HIS A 200 -17.40 -5.92 19.08
C HIS A 200 -18.04 -7.30 18.90
N GLU A 201 -17.27 -8.39 19.09
CA GLU A 201 -17.79 -9.77 19.06
C GLU A 201 -18.91 -9.97 20.10
N LYS A 202 -18.73 -9.49 21.34
CA LYS A 202 -19.76 -9.57 22.38
C LYS A 202 -21.01 -8.77 22.04
N VAL A 203 -20.86 -7.60 21.43
CA VAL A 203 -21.99 -6.77 20.98
C VAL A 203 -22.75 -7.49 19.85
N LYS A 204 -22.04 -8.07 18.88
CA LYS A 204 -22.64 -8.87 17.80
C LYS A 204 -23.39 -10.08 18.32
N GLU A 205 -22.81 -10.86 19.25
CA GLU A 205 -23.49 -11.98 19.91
C GLU A 205 -24.77 -11.53 20.65
N GLN A 206 -24.74 -10.38 21.32
CA GLN A 206 -25.92 -9.84 22.00
C GLN A 206 -27.00 -9.40 20.99
N GLN A 207 -26.60 -8.78 19.89
CA GLN A 207 -27.50 -8.39 18.81
C GLN A 207 -28.20 -9.61 18.19
N GLU A 208 -27.45 -10.69 17.91
CA GLU A 208 -28.00 -11.95 17.39
C GLU A 208 -28.96 -12.63 18.38
N LYS A 209 -28.62 -12.62 19.68
CA LYS A 209 -29.51 -13.11 20.75
C LYS A 209 -30.80 -12.30 20.83
N ILE A 210 -30.72 -10.97 20.80
CA ILE A 210 -31.88 -10.07 20.80
C ILE A 210 -32.74 -10.30 19.55
N GLN A 211 -32.13 -10.44 18.37
CA GLN A 211 -32.85 -10.72 17.12
C GLN A 211 -33.60 -12.07 17.18
N THR A 212 -33.00 -13.08 17.81
CA THR A 212 -33.62 -14.40 18.01
C THR A 212 -34.79 -14.33 18.99
N VAL A 213 -34.63 -13.60 20.10
CA VAL A 213 -35.72 -13.36 21.07
C VAL A 213 -36.86 -12.56 20.45
N ALA A 214 -36.57 -11.51 19.66
CA ALA A 214 -37.57 -10.72 18.96
C ALA A 214 -38.38 -11.55 17.94
N LYS A 215 -37.71 -12.46 17.20
CA LYS A 215 -38.37 -13.43 16.30
C LYS A 215 -39.26 -14.42 17.05
N THR A 216 -38.86 -14.82 18.26
CA THR A 216 -39.58 -15.81 19.09
C THR A 216 -40.76 -15.19 19.84
N ALA A 217 -40.63 -13.95 20.30
CA ALA A 217 -41.61 -13.30 21.16
C ALA A 217 -42.75 -12.59 20.41
N GLY A 218 -42.77 -12.57 19.07
CA GLY A 218 -43.82 -11.91 18.28
C GLY A 218 -43.98 -10.42 18.62
N VAL A 219 -42.90 -9.76 19.05
CA VAL A 219 -42.92 -8.35 19.49
C VAL A 219 -42.66 -7.44 18.29
N HIS A 220 -43.41 -6.33 18.21
CA HIS A 220 -43.35 -5.33 17.14
C HIS A 220 -41.90 -4.93 16.80
N ARG A 221 -41.47 -5.38 15.62
CA ARG A 221 -40.10 -5.31 15.09
C ARG A 221 -39.52 -3.90 14.95
N ASN A 222 -40.37 -2.87 14.83
CA ASN A 222 -39.94 -1.56 14.35
C ASN A 222 -39.52 -0.58 15.46
N GLU A 223 -40.07 -0.68 16.68
CA GLU A 223 -39.75 0.27 17.76
C GLU A 223 -38.45 -0.04 18.51
N TRP A 224 -38.03 -1.31 18.51
CA TRP A 224 -36.83 -1.77 19.23
C TRP A 224 -35.56 -1.67 18.39
N ILE A 225 -35.64 -1.96 17.09
CA ILE A 225 -34.49 -1.90 16.17
C ILE A 225 -34.05 -0.45 15.97
N GLU A 226 -35.00 0.49 15.78
CA GLU A 226 -34.69 1.92 15.65
C GLU A 226 -34.07 2.50 16.92
N ASN A 227 -34.47 2.03 18.11
CA ASN A 227 -33.86 2.47 19.37
C ASN A 227 -32.48 1.85 19.60
N ALA A 228 -32.26 0.61 19.20
CA ALA A 228 -30.95 -0.04 19.30
C ALA A 228 -29.93 0.59 18.34
N ASP A 229 -30.32 0.83 17.08
CA ASP A 229 -29.45 1.48 16.09
C ASP A 229 -29.14 2.92 16.50
N ARG A 230 -30.09 3.64 17.10
CA ARG A 230 -29.86 4.98 17.66
C ARG A 230 -28.93 4.97 18.89
N TRP A 231 -28.99 3.93 19.72
CA TRP A 231 -28.07 3.76 20.87
C TRP A 231 -26.67 3.36 20.42
N VAL A 232 -26.56 2.50 19.41
CA VAL A 232 -25.27 2.10 18.81
C VAL A 232 -24.65 3.28 18.07
N ALA A 233 -25.43 4.03 17.30
CA ALA A 233 -24.99 5.26 16.64
C ALA A 233 -24.55 6.32 17.66
N GLY A 234 -25.34 6.57 18.71
CA GLY A 234 -24.95 7.51 19.77
C GLY A 234 -23.73 7.06 20.57
N PHE A 235 -23.53 5.75 20.74
CA PHE A 235 -22.33 5.20 21.38
C PHE A 235 -21.09 5.31 20.48
N LEU A 236 -21.25 5.05 19.17
CA LEU A 236 -20.19 5.21 18.17
C LEU A 236 -19.81 6.68 17.99
N GLU A 237 -20.78 7.59 17.95
CA GLU A 237 -20.57 9.04 17.90
C GLU A 237 -19.85 9.54 19.16
N MET A 238 -20.25 9.07 20.35
CA MET A 238 -19.51 9.33 21.59
C MET A 238 -18.07 8.75 21.59
N PHE A 239 -17.85 7.63 20.89
CA PHE A 239 -16.54 6.98 20.78
C PHE A 239 -15.65 7.69 19.76
N GLU A 240 -16.17 8.10 18.62
CA GLU A 240 -15.50 8.96 17.63
C GLU A 240 -15.17 10.33 18.23
N GLU A 241 -16.11 10.95 18.96
CA GLU A 241 -15.82 12.17 19.72
C GLU A 241 -14.75 11.95 20.80
N GLY A 242 -14.75 10.79 21.47
CA GLY A 242 -13.77 10.43 22.48
C GLY A 242 -12.37 10.22 21.89
N CYS A 243 -12.29 9.57 20.73
CA CYS A 243 -11.07 9.36 19.96
C CYS A 243 -10.55 10.68 19.36
N HIS A 244 -11.43 11.56 18.86
CA HIS A 244 -11.05 12.89 18.39
C HIS A 244 -10.63 13.81 19.53
N LYS A 245 -11.30 13.81 20.69
CA LYS A 245 -10.88 14.57 21.89
C LYS A 245 -9.54 14.07 22.44
N MET A 246 -9.27 12.76 22.33
CA MET A 246 -7.99 12.18 22.73
C MET A 246 -6.88 12.46 21.70
N GLY A 247 -7.16 12.37 20.40
CA GLY A 247 -6.24 12.73 19.32
C GLY A 247 -5.88 14.22 19.32
N THR A 248 -6.88 15.11 19.50
CA THR A 248 -6.64 16.55 19.68
C THR A 248 -5.90 16.86 20.97
N ALA A 249 -6.22 16.22 22.11
CA ALA A 249 -5.48 16.42 23.36
C ALA A 249 -4.02 15.90 23.31
N ILE A 250 -3.76 14.85 22.53
CA ILE A 250 -2.39 14.35 22.27
C ILE A 250 -1.64 15.32 21.35
N ARG A 251 -2.28 15.80 20.28
CA ARG A 251 -1.74 16.83 19.38
C ARG A 251 -1.45 18.14 20.11
N ASP A 252 -2.36 18.61 20.94
CA ASP A 252 -2.21 19.85 21.72
C ASP A 252 -1.09 19.69 22.76
N ARG A 253 -0.95 18.51 23.37
CA ARG A 253 0.18 18.21 24.27
C ARG A 253 1.52 18.11 23.55
N LEU A 254 1.55 17.61 22.32
CA LEU A 254 2.73 17.59 21.45
C LEU A 254 3.10 19.00 20.96
N GLN A 255 2.10 19.81 20.55
CA GLN A 255 2.28 21.19 20.10
C GLN A 255 2.77 22.11 21.23
N VAL A 256 2.25 21.94 22.46
CA VAL A 256 2.77 22.64 23.66
C VAL A 256 4.20 22.19 24.01
N ARG A 257 4.56 20.93 23.75
CA ARG A 257 5.94 20.42 23.91
C ARG A 257 6.90 21.00 22.88
N LEU A 258 6.48 21.09 21.61
CA LEU A 258 7.24 21.69 20.51
C LEU A 258 7.48 23.19 20.73
N ILE A 259 6.48 23.94 21.20
CA ILE A 259 6.61 25.36 21.56
C ILE A 259 7.49 25.55 22.80
N GLY A 260 7.42 24.63 23.77
CA GLY A 260 8.25 24.64 24.98
C GLY A 260 9.73 24.26 24.76
N GLN A 261 10.03 23.44 23.75
CA GLN A 261 11.40 23.10 23.35
C GLN A 261 12.08 24.25 22.59
N HIS A 262 11.35 24.99 21.75
CA HIS A 262 11.90 26.14 21.02
C HIS A 262 12.31 27.31 21.94
N SER A 263 11.70 27.39 23.14
CA SER A 263 12.02 28.40 24.16
C SER A 263 13.14 27.96 25.13
N ARG A 264 13.50 26.67 25.17
CA ARG A 264 14.57 26.13 26.04
C ARG A 264 15.89 25.91 25.31
N GLY A 265 15.92 25.99 23.98
CA GLY A 265 17.13 25.88 23.17
C GLY A 265 18.08 27.09 23.20
N LEU A 266 17.71 28.22 23.84
CA LEU A 266 18.57 29.40 23.86
C LEU A 266 19.58 29.46 25.03
N LEU A 267 19.55 28.50 25.97
CA LEU A 267 20.50 28.46 27.08
C LEU A 267 20.86 27.02 27.48
N ARG A 268 21.99 26.53 26.95
CA ARG A 268 23.14 25.99 27.72
C ARG A 268 23.91 24.92 26.91
N ASN A 269 25.10 25.29 26.47
CA ASN A 269 26.14 24.41 25.92
C ASN A 269 26.62 23.36 26.93
N GLY A 270 26.94 22.17 26.41
CA GLY A 270 28.13 21.40 26.78
C GLY A 270 27.92 20.19 27.69
N LYS A 271 27.83 18.99 27.09
CA LYS A 271 28.84 17.91 27.14
C LYS A 271 28.27 16.63 26.51
N ALA A 272 29.14 15.93 25.79
CA ALA A 272 28.90 14.65 25.14
C ALA A 272 28.65 13.56 26.18
N ASP A 273 27.74 12.63 25.86
CA ASP A 273 27.81 11.22 26.23
C ASP A 273 26.97 10.43 25.20
N ASP A 274 27.51 9.27 24.82
CA ASP A 274 27.03 8.36 23.78
C ASP A 274 25.64 7.77 24.11
N GLU A 275 24.65 7.98 23.25
CA GLU A 275 23.40 7.20 23.26
C GLU A 275 23.05 6.74 21.83
N GLU A 276 22.90 5.42 21.74
CA GLU A 276 22.44 4.61 20.62
C GLU A 276 21.15 5.20 20.03
N SER A 277 21.21 5.61 18.76
CA SER A 277 20.07 6.23 18.07
C SER A 277 19.02 5.17 17.72
N GLU A 278 18.02 5.01 18.61
CA GLU A 278 16.78 4.29 18.28
C GLU A 278 16.03 5.07 17.18
N GLU A 279 16.00 4.49 15.99
CA GLU A 279 15.32 5.03 14.82
C GLU A 279 13.81 4.87 15.01
N TYR A 280 13.12 5.98 15.29
CA TYR A 280 11.67 6.03 15.43
C TYR A 280 11.03 5.76 14.04
N PHE A 281 10.51 4.55 13.85
CA PHE A 281 9.55 4.28 12.77
C PHE A 281 8.25 5.04 13.09
N ASP A 282 8.10 6.19 12.43
CA ASP A 282 6.90 7.00 12.49
C ASP A 282 5.83 6.36 11.57
N ASP A 283 4.98 5.52 12.16
CA ASP A 283 3.86 4.85 11.49
C ASP A 283 2.67 5.81 11.24
N GLU A 284 2.84 7.13 11.39
CA GLU A 284 1.76 8.13 11.26
C GLU A 284 1.33 8.43 9.81
N TYR A 285 1.90 7.78 8.79
CA TYR A 285 1.58 8.04 7.37
C TYR A 285 0.44 7.19 6.77
N PHE A 286 -0.33 6.46 7.59
CA PHE A 286 -1.47 5.66 7.12
C PHE A 286 -2.83 6.15 7.66
N ASP A 287 -2.96 7.45 7.89
CA ASP A 287 -4.25 8.09 8.21
C ASP A 287 -4.71 8.95 7.04
N ASP A 288 -5.00 8.32 5.90
CA ASP A 288 -5.86 8.90 4.88
C ASP A 288 -7.10 8.01 4.78
N GLY A 289 -8.13 8.43 5.53
CA GLY A 289 -9.54 8.37 5.15
C GLY A 289 -10.15 6.99 4.87
N ASP A 290 -11.02 6.57 5.78
CA ASP A 290 -12.18 5.70 5.50
C ASP A 290 -11.85 4.27 5.00
N ASP A 291 -11.38 3.41 5.91
CA ASP A 291 -11.27 1.96 5.69
C ASP A 291 -12.11 1.20 6.74
N SER A 292 -13.34 1.64 6.95
CA SER A 292 -14.31 0.92 7.80
C SER A 292 -15.09 -0.16 7.05
N GLU A 293 -14.55 -0.81 6.03
CA GLU A 293 -15.25 -1.93 5.38
C GLU A 293 -14.27 -2.64 4.46
N TYR A 294 -13.57 -3.68 4.89
CA TYR A 294 -13.09 -4.82 4.06
C TYR A 294 -12.31 -5.82 4.94
N TYR A 295 -12.99 -6.42 5.92
CA TYR A 295 -12.57 -7.72 6.42
C TYR A 295 -13.47 -8.77 5.76
N TYR A 296 -13.02 -9.28 4.61
CA TYR A 296 -13.58 -10.52 4.07
C TYR A 296 -13.41 -11.62 5.12
N ASP A 297 -14.54 -12.22 5.45
CA ASP A 297 -14.74 -13.36 6.32
C ASP A 297 -14.31 -14.61 5.54
N ASP A 298 -13.06 -15.04 5.71
CA ASP A 298 -12.63 -16.38 5.32
C ASP A 298 -12.38 -17.17 6.61
N GLU A 299 -13.43 -17.87 7.05
CA GLU A 299 -13.32 -18.96 8.00
C GLU A 299 -12.52 -20.12 7.37
N GLU A 300 -11.19 -20.08 7.48
CA GLU A 300 -10.39 -21.31 7.44
C GLU A 300 -10.10 -21.76 8.88
N TYR A 301 -10.91 -22.70 9.36
CA TYR A 301 -10.64 -23.48 10.56
C TYR A 301 -9.41 -24.36 10.33
N TYR A 302 -8.28 -23.98 10.93
CA TYR A 302 -7.16 -24.90 11.11
C TYR A 302 -7.39 -25.68 12.40
N GLU A 303 -7.85 -26.93 12.28
CA GLU A 303 -7.83 -27.93 13.38
C GLU A 303 -6.41 -28.00 13.96
N THR A 304 -6.27 -27.76 15.26
CA THR A 304 -4.98 -27.84 15.96
C THR A 304 -4.59 -29.30 16.19
N GLU A 305 -3.28 -29.59 16.25
CA GLU A 305 -2.78 -30.96 16.45
C GLU A 305 -3.25 -31.61 17.76
N GLU A 306 -3.64 -30.82 18.77
CA GLU A 306 -4.24 -31.31 20.02
C GLU A 306 -5.60 -32.01 19.78
N GLU A 307 -6.45 -31.50 18.89
CA GLU A 307 -7.75 -32.14 18.58
C GLU A 307 -7.56 -33.48 17.84
N ARG A 308 -6.45 -33.66 17.12
CA ARG A 308 -6.13 -34.93 16.45
C ARG A 308 -5.65 -36.01 17.41
N GLU A 309 -5.09 -35.64 18.56
CA GLU A 309 -4.69 -36.61 19.59
C GLU A 309 -5.90 -37.04 20.43
N ASP A 310 -6.79 -36.12 20.78
CA ASP A 310 -8.03 -36.43 21.50
C ASP A 310 -8.95 -37.36 20.71
N ILE A 311 -9.09 -37.14 19.39
CA ILE A 311 -9.88 -38.02 18.51
C ILE A 311 -9.24 -39.42 18.37
N LYS A 312 -7.90 -39.53 18.50
CA LYS A 312 -7.20 -40.83 18.46
C LYS A 312 -7.32 -41.59 19.78
N GLU A 313 -7.33 -40.91 20.93
CA GLU A 313 -7.54 -41.52 22.23
C GLU A 313 -8.99 -42.00 22.41
N GLU A 314 -9.99 -41.22 21.97
CA GLU A 314 -11.39 -41.66 22.00
C GLU A 314 -11.62 -42.91 21.14
N LYS A 315 -11.03 -42.97 19.94
CA LYS A 315 -11.16 -44.15 19.06
C LYS A 315 -10.48 -45.40 19.61
N LYS A 316 -9.39 -45.27 20.37
CA LYS A 316 -8.73 -46.39 21.06
C LYS A 316 -9.57 -46.92 22.23
N ASN A 317 -10.17 -46.03 23.01
CA ASN A 317 -11.02 -46.42 24.14
C ASN A 317 -12.32 -47.09 23.68
N ASP A 318 -12.85 -46.73 22.52
CA ASP A 318 -14.08 -47.31 21.98
C ASP A 318 -13.86 -48.68 21.28
N GLN A 319 -12.63 -48.96 20.80
CA GLN A 319 -12.23 -50.28 20.33
C GLN A 319 -11.99 -51.26 21.49
N GLY A 320 -11.35 -50.83 22.59
CA GLY A 320 -11.14 -51.68 23.77
C GLY A 320 -12.43 -52.14 24.45
N LYS A 321 -13.46 -51.27 24.49
CA LYS A 321 -14.78 -51.63 25.04
C LYS A 321 -15.61 -52.58 24.16
N LYS A 322 -15.25 -52.76 22.88
CA LYS A 322 -15.92 -53.72 21.98
C LYS A 322 -15.33 -55.13 22.09
N GLU A 323 -14.09 -55.28 22.55
CA GLU A 323 -13.44 -56.58 22.72
C GLU A 323 -13.81 -57.27 24.05
N GLU A 324 -14.05 -56.52 25.13
CA GLU A 324 -14.53 -57.07 26.42
C GLU A 324 -16.00 -57.56 26.42
N LYS A 325 -16.75 -57.34 25.34
CA LYS A 325 -18.14 -57.86 25.20
C LYS A 325 -18.25 -59.13 24.37
N LYS A 326 -17.14 -59.78 24.04
CA LYS A 326 -17.11 -61.01 23.21
C LYS A 326 -16.44 -62.24 23.84
N GLU A 327 -16.13 -62.23 25.13
CA GLU A 327 -15.84 -63.45 25.90
C GLU A 327 -17.00 -63.85 26.81
#